data_AF-A0A965Q6N8-F1
#
_entry.id   AF-A0A965Q6N8-F1
#
_cell.length_a   1.000
_cell.length_b   1.000
_cell.length_c   1.000
_cell.angle_alpha   90.00
_cell.angle_beta   90.00
_cell.angle_gamma   90.00
#
_symmetry.space_group_name_H-M   'P 1'
#
loop_
_entity.id
_entity.type
_entity.pdbx_description
1 polymer ?
#
loop_
_entity_poly.entity_id
_entity_poly.type
_entity_poly.pdbx_seq_one_letter_code
_entity_poly.pdbx_strand_id
1 'polypeptide(L)'
;RMSTAFRPQNVGKDFFTMRNNWVIQSTGSAMLHAFLTAMEYLTQRYGIKARFCMSVHDSVLYMCRESDADVVAALYQVAHIWSWAWLRYNYGICEMPHANAWFSSIEIDKIFRKAATASTVTVSQTTPEPNGRAHTITSLVPVLNSLRSLEPPLP
;
A
#
# COMPACT_ATOMS: atom_id res chain seq x y z
N ARG A 1 -6.25 22.42 14.93
CA ARG A 1 -6.22 22.24 13.45
C ARG A 1 -4.79 22.51 12.98
N MET A 2 -4.22 21.79 12.01
CA MET A 2 -2.90 22.16 11.47
C MET A 2 -2.89 23.59 10.90
N SER A 3 -4.05 24.12 10.51
CA SER A 3 -4.18 25.49 10.00
C SER A 3 -3.80 26.60 10.98
N THR A 4 -3.80 26.36 12.29
CA THR A 4 -3.36 27.36 13.28
C THR A 4 -1.85 27.56 13.30
N ALA A 5 -1.06 26.59 12.83
CA ALA A 5 0.40 26.73 12.69
C ALA A 5 0.79 27.69 11.55
N PHE A 6 -0.11 27.97 10.60
CA PHE A 6 0.13 28.86 9.45
C PHE A 6 -0.20 30.32 9.70
N ARG A 7 -0.59 30.69 10.93
CA ARG A 7 -0.85 32.10 11.24
C ARG A 7 0.45 32.88 11.11
N PRO A 8 0.46 34.06 10.47
CA PRO A 8 1.66 34.91 10.36
C PRO A 8 2.34 35.18 11.72
N GLN A 9 1.55 35.14 12.80
CA GLN A 9 1.99 35.24 14.19
C GLN A 9 3.00 34.14 14.62
N ASN A 10 2.95 32.96 14.00
CA ASN A 10 3.75 31.78 14.40
C ASN A 10 4.97 31.52 13.50
N VAL A 11 4.97 32.02 12.26
CA VAL A 11 6.00 31.72 11.24
C VAL A 11 6.63 32.97 10.60
N GLY A 12 6.14 34.17 10.94
CA GLY A 12 6.66 35.43 10.38
C GLY A 12 6.59 35.44 8.85
N LYS A 13 7.75 35.61 8.20
CA LYS A 13 7.92 35.55 6.74
C LYS A 13 8.59 34.25 6.25
N ASP A 14 9.04 33.39 7.17
CA ASP A 14 9.79 32.18 6.83
C ASP A 14 8.87 30.95 6.88
N PHE A 15 8.50 30.49 5.69
CA PHE A 15 7.67 29.31 5.49
C PHE A 15 8.49 28.10 5.04
N PHE A 16 9.82 28.16 5.06
CA PHE A 16 10.68 27.15 4.44
C PHE A 16 10.45 25.74 4.99
N THR A 17 10.52 25.57 6.31
CA THR A 17 10.30 24.27 6.99
C THR A 17 8.93 23.69 6.68
N MET A 18 7.90 24.55 6.61
CA MET A 18 6.53 24.14 6.30
C MET A 18 6.35 23.77 4.83
N ARG A 19 6.96 24.52 3.90
CA ARG A 19 6.94 24.19 2.47
C ARG A 19 7.59 22.83 2.22
N ASN A 20 8.75 22.56 2.83
CA ASN A 20 9.39 21.24 2.72
C ASN A 20 8.49 20.13 3.26
N ASN A 21 7.91 20.34 4.43
CA ASN A 21 7.00 19.36 5.03
C ASN A 21 5.76 19.12 4.17
N TRP A 22 5.17 20.18 3.60
CA TRP A 22 4.02 20.10 2.70
C TRP A 22 4.36 19.34 1.42
N VAL A 23 5.51 19.62 0.79
CA VAL A 23 5.95 18.92 -0.41
C VAL A 23 6.03 17.41 -0.12
N ILE A 24 6.69 17.01 0.97
CA ILE A 24 6.84 15.60 1.35
C ILE A 24 5.47 14.93 1.58
N GLN A 25 4.58 15.56 2.35
CA GLN A 25 3.25 15.01 2.62
C GLN A 25 2.38 14.94 1.38
N SER A 26 2.43 15.97 0.52
CA SER A 26 1.67 16.01 -0.73
C SER A 26 2.13 14.93 -1.71
N THR A 27 3.43 14.65 -1.78
CA THR A 27 3.98 13.53 -2.54
C THR A 27 3.48 12.20 -2.00
N GLY A 28 3.45 12.02 -0.67
CA GLY A 28 2.86 10.82 -0.04
C GLY A 28 1.40 10.61 -0.44
N SER A 29 0.59 11.67 -0.45
CA SER A 29 -0.81 11.59 -0.90
C SER A 29 -0.93 11.26 -2.40
N ALA A 30 -0.05 11.80 -3.24
CA ALA A 30 -0.03 11.49 -4.68
C ALA A 30 0.33 10.03 -4.95
N MET A 31 1.31 9.48 -4.22
CA MET A 31 1.67 8.06 -4.27
C MET A 31 0.51 7.17 -3.85
N LEU A 32 -0.20 7.52 -2.78
CA LEU A 32 -1.40 6.79 -2.35
C LEU A 32 -2.44 6.76 -3.47
N HIS A 33 -2.74 7.89 -4.11
CA HIS A 33 -3.72 7.91 -5.20
C HIS A 33 -3.27 7.09 -6.41
N ALA A 34 -1.99 7.12 -6.77
CA ALA A 34 -1.43 6.26 -7.82
C ALA A 34 -1.62 4.78 -7.47
N PHE A 35 -1.36 4.41 -6.21
CA PHE A 35 -1.55 3.05 -5.71
C PHE A 35 -3.00 2.60 -5.76
N LEU A 36 -3.94 3.41 -5.28
CA LEU A 36 -5.37 3.10 -5.31
C LEU A 36 -5.88 2.96 -6.74
N THR A 37 -5.42 3.82 -7.66
CA THR A 37 -5.77 3.75 -9.08
C THR A 37 -5.24 2.47 -9.72
N ALA A 38 -4.00 2.10 -9.43
CA ALA A 38 -3.41 0.85 -9.92
C ALA A 38 -4.16 -0.37 -9.37
N MET A 39 -4.49 -0.38 -8.08
CA MET A 39 -5.27 -1.45 -7.47
C MET A 39 -6.65 -1.58 -8.10
N GLU A 40 -7.38 -0.47 -8.31
CA GLU A 40 -8.69 -0.49 -8.95
C GLU A 40 -8.63 -1.03 -10.38
N TYR A 41 -7.62 -0.61 -11.16
CA TYR A 41 -7.40 -1.15 -12.49
C TYR A 41 -7.11 -2.65 -12.47
N LEU A 42 -6.20 -3.10 -11.60
CA LEU A 42 -5.79 -4.49 -11.51
C LEU A 42 -6.94 -5.40 -11.05
N THR A 43 -7.72 -4.98 -10.05
CA THR A 43 -8.86 -5.77 -9.56
C THR A 43 -9.95 -5.88 -10.61
N GLN A 44 -10.24 -4.80 -11.35
CA GLN A 44 -11.17 -4.84 -12.48
C GLN A 44 -10.65 -5.74 -13.61
N ARG A 45 -9.38 -5.63 -13.99
CA ARG A 45 -8.76 -6.41 -15.06
C ARG A 45 -8.82 -7.91 -14.81
N TYR A 46 -8.60 -8.35 -13.57
CA TYR A 46 -8.62 -9.77 -13.20
C TYR A 46 -9.97 -10.23 -12.62
N GLY A 47 -11.00 -9.38 -12.61
CA GLY A 47 -12.33 -9.73 -12.10
C GLY A 47 -12.38 -10.04 -10.60
N ILE A 48 -11.46 -9.47 -9.81
CA ILE A 48 -11.32 -9.75 -8.39
C ILE A 48 -12.12 -8.76 -7.56
N LYS A 49 -12.91 -9.28 -6.63
CA LYS A 49 -13.70 -8.44 -5.71
C LYS A 49 -12.86 -8.08 -4.48
N ALA A 50 -12.05 -7.03 -4.60
CA ALA A 50 -11.39 -6.39 -3.47
C ALA A 50 -11.92 -4.95 -3.30
N ARG A 51 -11.99 -4.47 -2.06
CA ARG A 51 -12.43 -3.12 -1.73
C ARG A 51 -11.40 -2.44 -0.86
N PHE A 52 -11.08 -1.19 -1.19
CA PHE A 52 -10.31 -0.33 -0.30
C PHE A 52 -11.11 -0.05 0.98
N CYS A 53 -10.49 -0.25 2.14
CA CYS A 53 -11.10 -0.01 3.44
C CYS A 53 -10.63 1.32 4.04
N MET A 54 -9.31 1.46 4.19
CA MET A 54 -8.70 2.61 4.84
C MET A 54 -7.22 2.72 4.48
N SER A 55 -6.71 3.94 4.57
CA SER A 55 -5.28 4.26 4.52
C SER A 55 -4.91 5.04 5.78
N VAL A 56 -3.97 4.52 6.57
CA VAL A 56 -3.51 5.16 7.81
C VAL A 56 -1.99 5.13 7.82
N HIS A 57 -1.38 6.31 7.89
CA HIS A 57 0.07 6.48 7.78
C HIS A 57 0.61 5.85 6.48
N ASP A 58 1.41 4.81 6.60
CA ASP A 58 2.03 4.02 5.54
C ASP A 58 1.29 2.70 5.26
N SER A 59 0.16 2.47 5.95
CA SER A 59 -0.61 1.23 5.88
C SER A 59 -1.87 1.44 5.04
N VAL A 60 -2.06 0.61 4.03
CA VAL A 60 -3.26 0.60 3.18
C VAL A 60 -3.94 -0.76 3.30
N LEU A 61 -5.24 -0.76 3.59
CA LEU A 61 -6.01 -1.96 3.87
C LEU A 61 -7.03 -2.21 2.77
N TYR A 62 -7.05 -3.44 2.26
CA TYR A 62 -8.06 -3.94 1.34
C TYR A 62 -8.79 -5.13 1.96
N MET A 63 -10.10 -5.20 1.74
CA MET A 63 -10.93 -6.35 2.08
C MET A 63 -11.28 -7.12 0.82
N CYS A 64 -11.17 -8.44 0.88
CA CYS A 64 -11.49 -9.35 -0.21
C CYS A 64 -12.04 -10.67 0.34
N ARG A 65 -12.45 -11.57 -0.56
CA ARG A 65 -12.80 -12.94 -0.18
C ARG A 65 -11.54 -13.72 0.16
N GLU A 66 -11.65 -14.67 1.07
CA GLU A 66 -10.53 -15.52 1.52
C GLU A 66 -9.89 -16.30 0.35
N SER A 67 -10.70 -16.73 -0.63
CA SER A 67 -10.22 -17.38 -1.86
C SER A 67 -9.34 -16.48 -2.73
N ASP A 68 -9.57 -15.17 -2.67
CA ASP A 68 -8.95 -14.18 -3.56
C ASP A 68 -7.73 -13.52 -2.87
N ALA A 69 -7.49 -13.79 -1.59
CA ALA A 69 -6.54 -13.05 -0.75
C ALA A 69 -5.11 -13.09 -1.27
N ASP A 70 -4.62 -14.25 -1.70
CA ASP A 70 -3.26 -14.42 -2.20
C ASP A 70 -3.08 -13.71 -3.55
N VAL A 71 -4.14 -13.68 -4.36
CA VAL A 71 -4.16 -12.98 -5.64
C VAL A 71 -4.18 -11.47 -5.42
N VAL A 72 -5.00 -10.98 -4.49
CA VAL A 72 -5.01 -9.57 -4.09
C VAL A 72 -3.64 -9.15 -3.57
N ALA A 73 -2.99 -9.96 -2.72
CA ALA A 73 -1.64 -9.68 -2.25
C ALA A 73 -0.61 -9.62 -3.39
N ALA A 74 -0.72 -10.50 -4.39
CA ALA A 74 0.12 -10.45 -5.58
C ALA A 74 -0.07 -9.15 -6.38
N LEU A 75 -1.33 -8.75 -6.64
CA LEU A 75 -1.65 -7.49 -7.32
C LEU A 75 -1.21 -6.26 -6.52
N TYR A 76 -1.27 -6.34 -5.20
CA TYR A 76 -0.85 -5.29 -4.29
C TYR A 76 0.66 -4.99 -4.40
N GLN A 77 1.50 -6.02 -4.59
CA GLN A 77 2.92 -5.82 -4.93
C GLN A 77 3.10 -5.10 -6.27
N VAL A 78 2.30 -5.46 -7.28
CA VAL A 78 2.35 -4.84 -8.62
C VAL A 78 1.92 -3.38 -8.56
N ALA A 79 0.84 -3.06 -7.85
CA ALA A 79 0.37 -1.69 -7.67
C ALA A 79 1.43 -0.81 -6.98
N HIS A 80 2.18 -1.37 -6.02
CA HIS A 80 3.26 -0.66 -5.34
C HIS A 80 4.40 -0.30 -6.28
N ILE A 81 4.94 -1.27 -7.02
CA ILE A 81 6.03 -1.00 -7.95
C ILE A 81 5.59 -0.05 -9.07
N TRP A 82 4.35 -0.13 -9.55
CA TRP A 82 3.80 0.82 -10.54
C TRP A 82 3.73 2.25 -9.98
N SER A 83 3.30 2.41 -8.73
CA SER A 83 3.23 3.72 -8.07
C SER A 83 4.62 4.33 -7.91
N TRP A 84 5.61 3.52 -7.52
CA TRP A 84 7.00 3.95 -7.44
C TRP A 84 7.60 4.27 -8.81
N ALA A 85 7.32 3.45 -9.83
CA ALA A 85 7.82 3.67 -11.18
C ALA A 85 7.26 4.97 -11.76
N TRP A 86 5.96 5.21 -11.59
CA TRP A 86 5.32 6.47 -11.96
C TRP A 86 5.97 7.66 -11.26
N LEU A 87 6.17 7.59 -9.95
CA LEU A 87 6.80 8.67 -9.20
C LEU A 87 8.21 8.98 -9.72
N ARG A 88 9.05 7.95 -9.87
CA ARG A 88 10.44 8.10 -10.33
C ARG A 88 10.52 8.66 -11.74
N TYR A 89 9.65 8.20 -12.63
CA TYR A 89 9.54 8.72 -13.98
C TYR A 89 9.26 10.23 -13.99
N ASN A 90 8.35 10.72 -13.14
CA ASN A 90 8.07 12.15 -13.03
C ASN A 90 9.26 12.98 -12.52
N TYR A 91 10.21 12.36 -11.81
CA TYR A 91 11.46 12.99 -11.40
C TYR A 91 12.62 12.78 -12.38
N GLY A 92 12.38 12.16 -13.53
CA GLY A 92 13.43 11.82 -14.51
C GLY A 92 14.38 10.72 -14.04
N ILE A 93 13.99 9.92 -13.05
CA ILE A 93 14.78 8.80 -12.54
C ILE A 93 14.25 7.52 -13.20
N CYS A 94 15.08 6.83 -13.97
CA CYS A 94 14.68 5.63 -14.70
C CYS A 94 14.96 4.33 -13.92
N GLU A 95 15.83 4.39 -12.92
CA GLU A 95 16.27 3.24 -12.14
C GLU A 95 15.33 2.96 -10.97
N MET A 96 15.01 1.69 -10.76
CA MET A 96 14.25 1.22 -9.59
C MET A 96 15.14 0.34 -8.69
N PRO A 97 15.54 0.82 -7.50
CA PRO A 97 16.23 0.01 -6.52
C PRO A 97 15.34 -1.15 -6.05
N HIS A 98 15.88 -2.36 -6.06
CA HIS A 98 15.17 -3.57 -5.64
C HIS A 98 14.59 -3.44 -4.23
N ALA A 99 15.31 -2.80 -3.31
CA ALA A 99 14.88 -2.60 -1.92
C ALA A 99 13.59 -1.76 -1.79
N ASN A 100 13.30 -0.87 -2.75
CA ASN A 100 12.09 -0.04 -2.75
C ASN A 100 10.98 -0.62 -3.61
N ALA A 101 11.32 -1.54 -4.51
CA ALA A 101 10.41 -2.09 -5.50
C ALA A 101 9.30 -2.96 -4.89
N TRP A 102 9.55 -3.56 -3.73
CA TRP A 102 8.66 -4.54 -3.12
C TRP A 102 8.41 -4.23 -1.65
N PHE A 103 7.21 -4.53 -1.16
CA PHE A 103 7.00 -4.59 0.29
C PHE A 103 7.81 -5.73 0.90
N SER A 104 8.28 -5.52 2.13
CA SER A 104 8.93 -6.57 2.91
C SER A 104 8.02 -7.79 3.08
N SER A 105 6.76 -7.53 3.41
CA SER A 105 5.70 -8.52 3.51
C SER A 105 4.34 -7.85 3.31
N ILE A 106 3.36 -8.64 2.87
CA ILE A 106 1.94 -8.29 2.86
C ILE A 106 1.25 -9.19 3.86
N GLU A 107 0.59 -8.57 4.82
CA GLU A 107 -0.12 -9.25 5.90
C GLU A 107 -1.57 -9.51 5.48
N ILE A 108 -2.00 -10.78 5.55
CA ILE A 108 -3.36 -11.23 5.26
C ILE A 108 -3.95 -11.76 6.56
N ASP A 109 -5.00 -11.11 7.03
CA ASP A 109 -5.61 -11.43 8.31
C ASP A 109 -7.09 -11.05 8.35
N LYS A 110 -7.83 -11.70 9.26
CA LYS A 110 -9.21 -11.34 9.62
C LYS A 110 -9.23 -10.25 10.71
N ILE A 111 -8.11 -10.05 11.39
CA ILE A 111 -7.93 -9.08 12.47
C ILE A 111 -6.94 -8.00 12.04
N PHE A 112 -7.26 -6.73 12.32
CA PHE A 112 -6.34 -5.63 12.03
C PHE A 112 -5.24 -5.53 13.10
N ARG A 113 -4.02 -5.90 12.72
CA ARG A 113 -2.81 -5.81 13.56
C ARG A 113 -1.58 -5.52 12.69
N LYS A 114 -0.50 -5.02 13.31
CA LYS A 114 0.71 -4.59 12.60
C LYS A 114 1.41 -5.72 11.82
N ALA A 115 1.44 -6.92 12.39
CA ALA A 115 1.94 -8.12 11.74
C ALA A 115 0.96 -9.25 12.00
N ALA A 116 0.76 -10.15 11.04
CA ALA A 116 -0.24 -11.22 11.13
C ALA A 116 0.06 -12.24 12.25
N THR A 117 1.27 -12.23 12.81
CA THR A 117 1.67 -13.07 13.95
C THR A 117 1.74 -12.31 15.28
N ALA A 118 1.45 -11.01 15.26
CA ALA A 118 1.53 -10.20 16.48
C ALA A 118 0.42 -10.62 17.46
N SER A 119 0.82 -10.89 18.70
CA SER A 119 -0.12 -11.17 19.78
C SER A 119 -0.96 -9.93 20.08
N THR A 120 -2.28 -10.11 20.12
CA THR A 120 -3.25 -9.09 20.54
C THR A 120 -3.80 -9.40 21.94
N VAL A 121 -3.11 -10.27 22.69
CA VAL A 121 -3.48 -10.59 24.07
C VAL A 121 -3.28 -9.34 24.93
N THR A 122 -4.35 -8.93 25.59
CA THR A 122 -4.38 -7.79 26.51
C THR A 122 -5.05 -8.22 27.82
N VAL A 123 -5.00 -7.36 28.84
CA VAL A 123 -5.65 -7.65 30.13
C VAL A 123 -7.17 -7.86 29.95
N SER A 124 -7.80 -7.18 28.98
CA SER A 124 -9.23 -7.33 28.66
C SER A 124 -9.54 -8.40 27.63
N GLN A 125 -8.56 -8.85 26.85
CA GLN A 125 -8.70 -9.95 25.89
C GLN A 125 -7.58 -10.96 26.12
N THR A 126 -7.87 -11.96 26.94
CA THR A 126 -6.91 -12.98 27.38
C THR A 126 -6.84 -14.19 26.43
N THR A 127 -7.84 -14.34 25.55
CA THR A 127 -7.86 -15.42 24.56
C THR A 127 -6.94 -15.05 23.40
N PRO A 128 -6.00 -15.92 22.99
CA PRO A 128 -5.12 -15.65 21.87
C PRO A 128 -5.79 -15.99 20.53
N GLU A 129 -5.66 -15.06 19.60
CA GLU A 129 -6.26 -15.19 18.28
C GLU A 129 -5.33 -15.95 17.32
N PRO A 130 -5.88 -16.72 16.35
CA PRO A 130 -5.05 -17.46 15.40
C PRO A 130 -4.20 -16.50 14.58
N ASN A 131 -2.99 -16.92 14.24
CA ASN A 131 -2.10 -16.14 13.37
C ASN A 131 -2.66 -16.06 11.95
N GLY A 132 -2.53 -14.89 11.33
CA GLY A 132 -2.75 -14.73 9.89
C GLY A 132 -1.55 -15.19 9.07
N ARG A 133 -1.49 -14.73 7.81
CA ARG A 133 -0.45 -15.11 6.85
C ARG A 133 0.33 -13.88 6.41
N ALA A 134 1.63 -14.04 6.20
CA ALA A 134 2.50 -13.00 5.65
C ALA A 134 3.15 -13.49 4.36
N HIS A 135 3.06 -12.71 3.30
CA HIS A 135 3.61 -13.06 1.99
C HIS A 135 4.68 -12.08 1.55
N THR A 136 5.83 -12.60 1.13
CA THR A 136 6.88 -11.84 0.45
C THR A 136 6.64 -11.87 -1.05
N ILE A 137 7.32 -11.02 -1.82
CA ILE A 137 7.23 -11.08 -3.29
C ILE A 137 7.59 -12.48 -3.80
N THR A 138 8.60 -13.13 -3.24
CA THR A 138 9.07 -14.45 -3.68
C THR A 138 7.99 -15.54 -3.50
N SER A 139 7.20 -15.48 -2.41
CA SER A 139 6.11 -16.42 -2.20
C SER A 139 4.90 -16.17 -3.12
N LEU A 140 4.79 -14.96 -3.67
CA LEU A 140 3.71 -14.55 -4.57
C LEU A 140 4.05 -14.75 -6.06
N VAL A 141 5.31 -15.02 -6.42
CA VAL A 141 5.71 -15.28 -7.82
C VAL A 141 4.88 -16.40 -8.48
N PRO A 142 4.62 -17.55 -7.85
CA PRO A 142 3.77 -18.60 -8.46
C PRO A 142 2.35 -18.11 -8.76
N VAL A 143 1.79 -17.25 -7.90
CA VAL A 143 0.46 -16.66 -8.08
C VAL A 143 0.47 -15.65 -9.24
N LEU A 144 1.51 -14.83 -9.35
CA LEU A 144 1.66 -13.92 -10.49
C LEU A 144 1.79 -14.68 -11.82
N ASN A 145 2.51 -15.80 -11.83
CA ASN A 145 2.64 -16.64 -13.02
C ASN A 145 1.31 -17.26 -13.45
N SER A 146 0.44 -17.63 -12.51
CA SER A 146 -0.89 -18.17 -12.82
C SER A 146 -1.87 -17.09 -13.31
N LEU A 147 -1.63 -15.82 -12.99
CA LEU A 147 -2.41 -14.71 -13.55
C LEU A 147 -2.05 -14.40 -15.00
N ARG A 148 -0.79 -14.61 -15.38
CA ARG A 148 -0.32 -14.35 -16.75
C ARG A 148 -1.04 -15.22 -17.78
N SER A 149 -1.40 -16.45 -17.44
CA SER A 149 -2.18 -17.32 -18.33
C SER A 149 -3.63 -16.85 -18.54
N LEU A 150 -4.10 -15.92 -17.71
CA LEU A 150 -5.44 -15.32 -17.77
C LEU A 150 -5.43 -13.94 -18.44
N GLU A 151 -4.27 -13.44 -18.90
CA GLU A 151 -4.20 -12.14 -19.55
C GLU A 151 -4.89 -12.17 -20.91
N PRO A 152 -5.86 -11.27 -21.17
CA PRO A 152 -6.31 -11.03 -22.53
C PRO A 152 -5.13 -10.47 -23.36
N PRO A 153 -5.06 -10.77 -24.67
CA PRO A 153 -4.00 -10.23 -25.53
C PRO A 153 -3.95 -8.71 -25.41
N LEU A 154 -2.74 -8.17 -25.38
CA LEU A 154 -2.52 -6.74 -25.44
C LEU A 154 -3.21 -6.19 -26.71
N PRO A 155 -3.86 -5.00 -26.63
CA PRO A 155 -4.45 -4.37 -27.79
C PRO A 155 -3.41 -4.06 -28.87
#